data_AF-A0A8T1MXI8-F1
#
_entry.id   AF-A0A8T1MXI8-F1
#
_cell.length_a   1.000
_cell.length_b   1.000
_cell.length_c   1.000
_cell.angle_alpha   90.00
_cell.angle_beta   90.00
_cell.angle_gamma   90.00
#
_symmetry.space_group_name_H-M   'P 1'
#
loop_
_entity.id
_entity.type
_entity.pdbx_description
1 polymer ?
#
loop_
_entity_poly.entity_id
_entity_poly.type
_entity_poly.pdbx_seq_one_letter_code
_entity_poly.pdbx_strand_id
1 'polypeptide(L)'
;MEIYSVLIVTNLVGSVLTRSIPPYDLCMENCGEDPFEEDVIETTMVEMCRDMCNEDEKDRCIGANLHNEVEKRNCWRRAFNRCIVRCGDQLECLLFCYQNYSQGAN
;
A
#
# COMPACT_ATOMS: atom_id res chain seq x y z
N MET A 1 -64.19 7.14 -1.59
CA MET A 1 -63.35 8.03 -0.77
C MET A 1 -62.79 7.19 0.36
N GLU A 2 -61.51 6.86 0.46
CA GLU A 2 -60.31 7.28 -0.26
C GLU A 2 -59.25 6.18 -0.06
N ILE A 3 -58.65 5.74 -1.17
CA ILE A 3 -57.22 5.49 -1.39
C ILE A 3 -56.55 4.26 -0.70
N TYR A 4 -56.28 3.27 -1.56
CA TYR A 4 -55.18 2.29 -1.48
C TYR A 4 -53.86 2.95 -1.00
N SER A 5 -53.40 2.61 0.20
CA SER A 5 -52.07 3.01 0.66
C SER A 5 -51.08 1.87 0.49
N VAL A 6 -50.44 1.88 -0.68
CA VAL A 6 -49.24 1.11 -1.00
C VAL A 6 -48.11 1.57 -0.08
N LEU A 7 -47.58 0.67 0.75
CA LEU A 7 -46.24 0.82 1.32
C LEU A 7 -45.48 -0.48 1.10
N ILE A 8 -44.98 -0.61 -0.14
CA ILE A 8 -43.86 -1.47 -0.48
C ILE A 8 -42.67 -0.91 0.30
N VAL A 9 -42.37 -1.50 1.46
CA VAL A 9 -41.12 -1.21 2.16
C VAL A 9 -40.05 -1.94 1.37
N THR A 10 -39.34 -1.13 0.61
CA THR A 10 -38.24 -1.45 -0.31
C THR A 10 -37.28 -2.49 0.27
N ASN A 11 -37.13 -3.60 -0.46
CA ASN A 11 -35.94 -4.44 -0.43
C ASN A 11 -34.74 -3.59 -0.88
N LEU A 12 -34.02 -3.03 0.08
CA LEU A 12 -32.68 -2.50 -0.14
C LEU A 12 -31.84 -2.96 1.04
N VAL A 13 -31.55 -4.26 1.06
CA VAL A 13 -30.31 -4.74 1.69
C VAL A 13 -29.21 -4.10 0.87
N GLY A 14 -28.82 -2.89 1.29
CA GLY A 14 -27.67 -2.20 0.76
C GLY A 14 -26.53 -3.19 0.78
N SER A 15 -26.01 -3.48 -0.41
CA SER A 15 -24.84 -4.33 -0.58
C SER A 15 -23.77 -3.79 0.35
N VAL A 16 -23.48 -4.53 1.42
CA VAL A 16 -22.34 -4.24 2.27
C VAL A 16 -21.13 -4.45 1.37
N LEU A 17 -20.66 -3.37 0.76
CA LEU A 17 -19.33 -3.32 0.17
C LEU A 17 -18.38 -3.46 1.36
N THR A 18 -18.06 -4.70 1.73
CA THR A 18 -16.87 -4.99 2.52
C THR A 18 -15.70 -4.54 1.65
N ARG A 19 -15.29 -3.27 1.77
CA ARG A 19 -14.04 -2.79 1.16
C ARG A 19 -12.94 -3.66 1.74
N SER A 20 -12.37 -4.54 0.91
CA SER A 20 -11.19 -5.31 1.30
C SER A 20 -10.04 -4.35 1.55
N ILE A 21 -9.25 -4.61 2.60
CA ILE A 21 -8.01 -3.89 2.86
C ILE A 21 -7.11 -4.03 1.62
N PRO A 22 -6.51 -2.95 1.10
CA PRO A 22 -5.58 -3.05 -0.01
C PRO A 22 -4.42 -4.00 0.32
N PRO A 23 -3.92 -4.80 -0.66
CA PRO A 23 -2.89 -5.80 -0.39
C PRO A 23 -1.63 -5.26 0.29
N TYR A 24 -1.20 -4.04 -0.10
CA TYR A 24 -0.07 -3.36 0.53
C TYR A 24 -0.31 -3.08 2.01
N ASP A 25 -1.48 -2.52 2.36
CA ASP A 25 -1.80 -2.16 3.74
C ASP A 25 -1.87 -3.41 4.63
N LEU A 26 -2.49 -4.49 4.12
CA LEU A 26 -2.51 -5.79 4.80
C LEU A 26 -1.11 -6.38 4.99
N CYS A 27 -0.23 -6.23 4.00
CA CYS A 27 1.17 -6.67 4.11
C CYS A 27 1.90 -5.89 5.21
N MET A 28 1.72 -4.57 5.24
CA MET A 28 2.34 -3.70 6.25
C MET A 28 1.84 -4.02 7.66
N GLU A 29 0.55 -4.28 7.84
CA GLU A 29 -0.01 -4.71 9.14
C GLU A 29 0.60 -6.03 9.61
N ASN A 30 0.83 -6.98 8.69
CA ASN A 30 1.42 -8.28 9.02
C ASN A 30 2.91 -8.22 9.35
N CYS A 31 3.62 -7.14 9.00
CA CYS A 31 5.01 -6.95 9.40
C CYS A 31 5.17 -6.60 10.89
N GLY A 32 4.08 -6.20 11.56
CA GLY A 32 4.11 -5.79 12.96
C GLY A 32 4.38 -4.30 13.18
N GLU A 33 4.24 -3.91 14.45
CA GLU A 33 4.49 -2.55 14.92
C GLU A 33 5.99 -2.25 14.97
N ASP A 34 6.33 -0.97 15.17
CA ASP A 34 7.73 -0.56 15.35
C ASP A 34 8.29 -1.14 16.65
N PRO A 35 9.37 -1.95 16.59
CA PRO A 35 10.00 -2.49 17.78
C PRO A 35 10.64 -1.39 18.63
N PHE A 36 10.97 -1.72 19.87
CA PHE A 36 11.83 -0.85 20.67
C PHE A 36 13.21 -0.75 20.00
N GLU A 37 13.74 0.47 19.86
CA GLU A 37 14.99 0.74 19.14
C GLU A 37 16.20 -0.08 19.64
N GLU A 38 16.17 -0.57 20.88
CA GLU A 38 17.22 -1.42 21.46
C GLU A 38 17.21 -2.87 20.94
N ASP A 39 16.09 -3.35 20.39
CA ASP A 39 16.02 -4.66 19.74
C ASP A 39 16.34 -4.53 18.25
N VAL A 40 17.64 -4.52 17.96
CA VAL A 40 18.18 -4.41 16.60
C VAL A 40 17.71 -5.56 15.70
N ILE A 41 17.53 -6.76 16.25
CA ILE A 41 17.14 -7.94 15.47
C ILE A 41 15.68 -7.82 15.05
N GLU A 42 14.80 -7.51 16.00
CA GLU A 42 13.38 -7.32 15.71
C GLU A 42 13.18 -6.15 14.75
N THR A 43 13.87 -5.03 14.98
CA THR A 43 13.84 -3.86 14.08
C THR A 43 14.22 -4.23 12.66
N THR A 44 15.33 -4.96 12.49
CA THR A 44 15.80 -5.40 11.16
C THR A 44 14.77 -6.29 10.47
N MET A 45 14.14 -7.22 11.20
CA MET A 45 13.14 -8.13 10.63
C MET A 45 11.89 -7.39 10.16
N VAL A 46 11.42 -6.42 10.96
CA VAL A 46 10.27 -5.57 10.60
C VAL A 46 10.58 -4.71 9.39
N GLU A 47 11.75 -4.09 9.33
CA GLU A 47 12.17 -3.26 8.19
C GLU A 47 12.28 -4.08 6.90
N MET A 48 12.93 -5.25 6.94
CA MET A 48 13.03 -6.16 5.80
C MET A 48 11.65 -6.61 5.30
N CYS A 49 10.72 -6.90 6.20
CA CYS A 49 9.35 -7.24 5.83
C CYS A 49 8.67 -6.09 5.07
N ARG A 50 8.78 -4.86 5.58
CA ARG A 50 8.17 -3.67 4.98
C ARG A 50 8.83 -3.29 3.64
N ASP A 51 10.10 -3.60 3.45
CA ASP A 51 10.77 -3.50 2.15
C ASP A 51 10.17 -4.46 1.13
N MET A 52 9.94 -5.71 1.52
CA MET A 52 9.30 -6.71 0.67
C MET A 52 7.87 -6.29 0.30
N CYS A 53 7.09 -5.77 1.25
CA CYS A 53 5.74 -5.24 0.94
C CYS A 53 5.78 -4.10 -0.09
N ASN A 54 6.77 -3.22 -0.03
CA ASN A 54 6.90 -2.12 -0.98
C ASN A 54 7.25 -2.61 -2.39
N GLU A 55 8.14 -3.60 -2.48
CA GLU A 55 8.55 -4.23 -3.73
C GLU A 55 7.39 -4.99 -4.37
N ASP A 56 6.68 -5.81 -3.60
CA ASP A 56 5.51 -6.56 -4.06
C ASP A 56 4.40 -5.63 -4.59
N GLU A 57 4.14 -4.53 -3.88
CA GLU A 57 3.14 -3.55 -4.31
C GLU A 57 3.56 -2.82 -5.59
N LYS A 58 4.86 -2.51 -5.74
CA LYS A 58 5.41 -1.93 -6.96
C LYS A 58 5.24 -2.89 -8.14
N ASP A 59 5.61 -4.15 -7.97
CA ASP A 59 5.49 -5.18 -9.02
C ASP A 59 4.04 -5.45 -9.38
N ARG A 60 3.14 -5.54 -8.40
CA ARG A 60 1.69 -5.64 -8.62
C ARG A 60 1.16 -4.46 -9.41
N CYS A 61 1.59 -3.23 -9.08
CA CYS A 61 1.21 -2.02 -9.79
C CYS A 61 1.71 -2.05 -11.25
N ILE A 62 2.96 -2.45 -11.49
CA ILE A 62 3.52 -2.58 -12.84
C ILE A 62 2.77 -3.65 -13.65
N GLY A 63 2.50 -4.81 -13.03
CA GLY A 63 1.74 -5.90 -13.64
C GLY A 63 0.30 -5.51 -14.00
N ALA A 64 -0.33 -4.62 -13.24
CA ALA A 64 -1.63 -4.06 -13.58
C ALA A 64 -1.59 -3.04 -14.73
N ASN A 65 -0.41 -2.52 -15.09
CA ASN A 65 -0.22 -1.43 -16.03
C ASN A 65 0.74 -1.78 -17.19
N LEU A 66 0.82 -3.05 -17.61
CA LEU A 66 1.82 -3.55 -18.58
C LEU A 66 1.90 -2.75 -19.88
N HIS A 67 0.80 -2.14 -20.34
CA HIS A 67 0.72 -1.38 -21.58
C HIS A 67 0.69 0.15 -21.39
N ASN A 68 0.94 0.64 -20.17
CA ASN A 68 0.92 2.06 -19.84
C ASN A 68 2.23 2.48 -19.16
N GLU A 69 3.21 2.93 -19.96
CA GLU A 69 4.53 3.34 -19.47
C GLU A 69 4.50 4.55 -18.52
N VAL A 70 3.49 5.41 -18.63
CA VAL A 70 3.30 6.52 -17.68
C VAL A 70 2.90 5.96 -16.32
N GLU A 71 1.94 5.04 -16.27
CA GLU A 71 1.53 4.41 -15.02
C GLU A 71 2.61 3.50 -14.43
N LYS A 72 3.40 2.80 -15.25
CA LYS A 72 4.56 2.03 -14.75
C LYS A 72 5.58 2.93 -14.07
N ARG A 73 5.89 4.11 -14.63
CA ARG A 73 6.73 5.11 -13.95
C ARG A 73 6.09 5.64 -12.66
N ASN A 74 4.78 5.85 -12.65
CA ASN A 74 4.06 6.23 -11.43
C ASN A 74 4.13 5.13 -10.36
N CYS A 75 4.12 3.84 -10.72
CA CYS A 75 4.32 2.73 -9.77
C CYS A 75 5.70 2.81 -9.10
N TRP A 76 6.76 3.00 -9.88
CA TRP A 76 8.11 3.23 -9.36
C TRP A 76 8.19 4.46 -8.46
N ARG A 77 7.58 5.58 -8.87
CA ARG A 77 7.56 6.82 -8.07
C ARG A 77 6.84 6.64 -6.73
N ARG A 78 5.72 5.92 -6.71
CA ARG A 78 4.98 5.61 -5.47
C ARG A 78 5.84 4.73 -4.55
N ALA A 79 6.53 3.73 -5.10
CA ALA A 79 7.42 2.87 -4.32
C ALA A 79 8.61 3.64 -3.73
N PHE A 80 9.24 4.51 -4.53
CA PHE A 80 10.29 5.41 -4.07
C PHE A 80 9.79 6.34 -2.95
N ASN A 81 8.63 6.96 -3.13
CA ASN A 81 8.05 7.86 -2.13
C ASN A 81 7.75 7.15 -0.79
N ARG A 82 7.18 5.94 -0.83
CA ARG A 82 6.95 5.16 0.39
C ARG A 82 8.25 4.83 1.11
N CYS A 83 9.30 4.47 0.35
CA CYS A 83 10.61 4.17 0.88
C CYS A 83 11.23 5.39 1.61
N ILE A 84 11.32 6.55 0.94
CA ILE A 84 11.95 7.74 1.53
C ILE A 84 11.18 8.30 2.74
N VAL A 85 9.84 8.23 2.71
CA VAL A 85 9.01 8.71 3.84
C VAL A 85 9.28 7.87 5.08
N ARG A 86 9.42 6.54 4.92
CA ARG A 86 9.74 5.64 6.03
C ARG A 86 11.16 5.83 6.55
N CYS A 87 12.13 6.12 5.68
CA CYS A 87 13.52 6.36 6.10
C CYS A 87 13.72 7.62 6.95
N GLY A 88 12.82 8.61 6.85
CA GLY A 88 13.05 9.91 7.47
C GLY A 88 14.35 10.55 6.98
N ASP A 89 15.27 10.82 7.91
CA ASP A 89 16.59 11.42 7.67
C ASP A 89 17.76 10.41 7.70
N GLN A 90 17.48 9.11 7.83
CA GLN A 90 18.51 8.07 7.89
C GLN A 90 19.22 7.93 6.54
N LEU A 91 20.48 8.37 6.46
CA LEU A 91 21.24 8.44 5.20
C LEU A 91 21.37 7.07 4.50
N GLU A 92 21.68 6.01 5.25
CA GLU A 92 21.86 4.67 4.69
C GLU A 92 20.55 4.14 4.07
N CYS A 93 19.43 4.32 4.77
CA CYS A 93 18.10 3.98 4.28
C CYS A 93 17.74 4.79 3.03
N LEU A 94 18.01 6.10 3.02
CA LEU A 94 17.77 6.94 1.83
C LEU A 94 18.59 6.47 0.63
N LEU A 95 19.88 6.15 0.82
CA LEU A 95 20.73 5.61 -0.24
C LEU A 95 20.19 4.29 -0.79
N PHE A 96 19.69 3.40 0.07
CA PHE A 96 18.98 2.19 -0.35
C PHE A 96 17.77 2.51 -1.23
N CYS A 97 16.93 3.49 -0.86
CA CYS A 97 15.78 3.88 -1.67
C CYS A 97 16.18 4.40 -3.06
N TYR A 98 17.23 5.23 -3.15
CA TYR A 98 17.73 5.73 -4.43
C TYR A 98 18.28 4.61 -5.31
N GLN A 99 19.01 3.65 -4.74
CA GLN A 99 19.56 2.53 -5.49
C GLN A 99 18.46 1.61 -6.05
N ASN A 100 17.41 1.36 -5.26
CA ASN A 100 16.40 0.36 -5.62
C ASN A 100 15.21 0.93 -6.39
N TYR A 101 14.80 2.18 -6.18
CA TYR A 101 13.52 2.71 -6.71
C TYR A 101 13.62 3.96 -7.59
N SER A 102 14.83 4.48 -7.88
CA SER A 102 15.02 5.72 -8.66
C SER A 102 14.55 5.67 -10.12
N GLN A 103 14.20 4.49 -10.65
CA GLN A 103 13.73 4.31 -12.03
C GLN A 103 12.46 5.14 -12.36
N GLY A 104 11.68 5.54 -11.35
CA GLY A 104 10.50 6.43 -11.49
C GLY A 104 10.70 7.86 -11.00
N ALA A 105 11.90 8.22 -10.54
CA ALA A 105 12.22 9.54 -10.00
C ALA A 105 12.55 10.58 -11.10
N ASN A 106 12.76 10.14 -12.34
CA ASN A 106 13.03 10.98 -13.51
C ASN A 106 11.78 11.24 -14.37
#